data_AF-A0A2P5WU32-F1
#
_entry.id   AF-A0A2P5WU32-F1
#
_cell.length_a   1.000
_cell.length_b   1.000
_cell.length_c   1.000
_cell.angle_alpha   90.00
_cell.angle_beta   90.00
_cell.angle_gamma   90.00
#
_symmetry.space_group_name_H-M   'P 1'
#
loop_
_entity.id
_entity.type
_entity.pdbx_description
1 polymer ?
#
loop_
_entity_poly.entity_id
_entity_poly.type
_entity_poly.pdbx_seq_one_letter_code
_entity_poly.pdbx_strand_id
1 'polypeptide(L)'
;MKSKSILQVVVVPVALGLVLNTYAKSVVTILRPVMPFAAMICTSLCIDSPLALNRSQILSKDSLQLVLPILAFHTVAFPIGYWILKIPSFRQREEVCRTVSLYSGMQSSTMAGLLAIQFLGGSSQAVLAACSVIAMAIMGLSLTSF
;
A
#
# COMPACT_ATOMS: atom_id res chain seq x y z
N MET A 1 -1.22 25.98 -4.54
CA MET A 1 -0.10 25.23 -5.15
C MET A 1 0.13 23.92 -4.38
N LYS A 2 -0.74 22.90 -4.54
CA LYS A 2 -0.60 21.60 -3.84
C LYS A 2 -0.78 20.37 -4.76
N SER A 3 -1.19 20.56 -6.02
CA SER A 3 -1.34 19.51 -7.04
C SER A 3 -0.02 18.99 -7.62
N LYS A 4 1.11 19.66 -7.36
CA LYS A 4 2.44 19.23 -7.85
C LYS A 4 2.91 17.90 -7.23
N SER A 5 2.41 17.52 -6.05
CA SER A 5 2.92 16.36 -5.31
C SER A 5 2.61 15.00 -5.97
N ILE A 6 1.34 14.71 -6.29
CA ILE A 6 0.97 13.42 -6.90
C ILE A 6 1.56 13.28 -8.31
N LEU A 7 1.50 14.36 -9.10
CA LEU A 7 2.03 14.36 -10.46
C LEU A 7 3.54 14.04 -10.45
N GLN A 8 4.29 14.66 -9.55
CA GLN A 8 5.74 14.49 -9.44
C GLN A 8 6.15 13.15 -8.81
N VAL A 9 5.43 12.69 -7.79
CA VAL A 9 5.81 11.51 -7.00
C VAL A 9 5.28 10.21 -7.62
N VAL A 10 4.19 10.25 -8.39
CA VAL A 10 3.56 9.05 -8.97
C VAL A 10 3.57 9.10 -10.50
N VAL A 11 2.96 10.13 -11.10
CA VAL A 11 2.71 10.13 -12.55
C VAL A 11 4.00 10.20 -13.35
N VAL A 12 4.94 11.09 -12.98
CA VAL A 12 6.21 11.25 -13.68
C VAL A 12 7.06 9.95 -13.62
N PRO A 13 7.31 9.32 -12.46
CA PRO A 13 8.04 8.04 -12.40
C PRO A 13 7.36 6.91 -13.16
N VAL A 14 6.02 6.81 -13.09
CA VAL A 14 5.26 5.77 -13.82
C VAL A 14 5.36 5.98 -15.34
N ALA A 15 5.21 7.22 -15.81
CA ALA A 15 5.34 7.56 -17.23
C ALA A 15 6.77 7.27 -17.73
N LEU A 16 7.79 7.64 -16.96
CA LEU A 16 9.18 7.32 -17.30
C LEU A 16 9.42 5.81 -17.36
N GLY A 17 8.92 5.05 -16.38
CA GLY A 17 9.00 3.60 -16.37
C GLY A 17 8.31 2.96 -17.58
N LEU A 18 7.16 3.50 -18.00
CA LEU A 18 6.44 3.07 -19.19
C LEU A 18 7.24 3.34 -20.48
N VAL A 19 7.82 4.53 -20.62
CA VAL A 19 8.69 4.90 -21.76
C VAL A 19 9.90 3.96 -21.81
N LEU A 20 10.57 3.72 -20.68
CA LEU A 20 11.70 2.77 -20.60
C LEU A 20 11.29 1.35 -20.97
N ASN A 21 10.15 0.86 -20.47
CA ASN A 21 9.64 -0.48 -20.82
C ASN A 21 9.24 -0.60 -22.29
N THR A 22 8.92 0.51 -22.96
CA THR A 22 8.56 0.55 -24.38
C THR A 22 9.80 0.57 -25.27
N TYR A 23 10.76 1.47 -25.00
CA TYR A 23 11.88 1.75 -25.89
C TYR A 23 13.22 1.14 -25.46
N ALA A 24 13.41 0.82 -24.18
CA ALA A 24 14.67 0.32 -23.61
C ALA A 24 14.51 -1.08 -22.98
N LYS A 25 13.87 -2.01 -23.71
CA LYS A 25 13.54 -3.36 -23.21
C LYS A 25 14.75 -4.13 -22.65
N SER A 26 15.93 -4.03 -23.28
CA SER A 26 17.14 -4.72 -22.80
C SER A 26 17.53 -4.29 -21.39
N VAL A 27 17.43 -2.99 -21.08
CA VAL A 27 17.70 -2.45 -19.74
C VAL A 27 16.66 -2.98 -18.74
N VAL A 28 15.38 -2.91 -19.11
CA VAL A 28 14.29 -3.37 -18.25
C VAL A 28 14.38 -4.87 -17.95
N THR A 29 14.77 -5.70 -18.92
CA THR A 29 14.97 -7.14 -18.71
C THR A 29 16.05 -7.44 -17.67
N ILE A 30 17.13 -6.65 -17.65
CA ILE A 30 18.22 -6.79 -16.66
C ILE A 30 17.75 -6.33 -15.27
N LEU A 31 16.95 -5.27 -15.19
CA LEU A 31 16.49 -4.72 -13.92
C LEU A 31 15.32 -5.50 -13.29
N ARG A 32 14.41 -6.07 -14.10
CA ARG A 32 13.19 -6.75 -13.63
C ARG A 32 13.42 -7.74 -12.47
N PRO A 33 14.44 -8.61 -12.47
CA PRO A 33 14.67 -9.56 -11.38
C PRO A 33 15.01 -8.90 -10.04
N VAL A 34 15.65 -7.71 -10.05
CA VAL A 34 16.06 -7.00 -8.83
C VAL A 34 15.01 -6.00 -8.33
N MET A 35 14.06 -5.60 -9.18
CA MET A 35 13.01 -4.63 -8.85
C MET A 35 12.18 -5.00 -7.61
N PRO A 36 11.74 -6.28 -7.41
CA PRO A 36 11.00 -6.64 -6.20
C PRO A 36 11.81 -6.41 -4.92
N PHE A 37 13.10 -6.75 -4.92
CA PHE A 37 13.98 -6.54 -3.76
C PHE A 37 14.22 -5.06 -3.49
N ALA A 38 14.48 -4.28 -4.54
CA ALA A 38 14.63 -2.83 -4.42
C ALA A 38 13.35 -2.18 -3.86
N ALA A 39 12.18 -2.60 -4.34
CA ALA A 39 10.89 -2.12 -3.84
C ALA A 39 10.65 -2.49 -2.37
N MET A 40 10.99 -3.72 -1.96
CA MET A 40 10.90 -4.15 -0.55
C MET A 40 11.80 -3.30 0.34
N ILE A 41 13.09 -3.14 -0.01
CA ILE A 41 14.05 -2.34 0.76
C ILE A 41 13.57 -0.89 0.87
N CYS A 42 13.18 -0.27 -0.24
CA CYS A 42 12.68 1.09 -0.27
C CYS A 42 11.43 1.25 0.62
N THR A 43 10.48 0.32 0.50
CA THR A 43 9.25 0.35 1.31
C THR A 43 9.56 0.20 2.80
N SER A 44 10.45 -0.73 3.17
CA SER A 44 10.90 -0.91 4.56
C SER A 44 11.51 0.38 5.13
N LEU A 45 12.40 1.04 4.39
CA LEU A 45 13.00 2.30 4.81
C LEU A 45 11.95 3.43 4.95
N CYS A 46 10.98 3.49 4.04
CA CYS A 46 9.93 4.50 4.08
C CYS A 46 8.99 4.35 5.29
N ILE A 47 8.70 3.12 5.71
CA ILE A 47 7.84 2.87 6.87
C ILE A 47 8.60 2.90 8.21
N ASP A 48 9.90 2.59 8.22
CA ASP A 48 10.70 2.57 9.43
C ASP A 48 10.88 3.96 10.05
N SER A 49 11.22 4.96 9.23
CA SER A 49 11.42 6.35 9.69
C SER A 49 10.26 6.90 10.55
N PRO A 50 8.98 6.88 10.10
CA PRO A 50 7.88 7.37 10.92
C PRO A 50 7.59 6.49 12.16
N LEU A 51 7.87 5.18 12.11
CA LEU A 51 7.73 4.31 13.29
C LEU A 51 8.79 4.64 14.35
N ALA A 52 10.05 4.82 13.94
CA ALA A 52 11.15 5.16 14.82
C ALA A 52 10.94 6.54 15.47
N LEU A 53 10.56 7.55 14.68
CA LEU A 53 10.36 8.92 15.16
C LEU A 53 9.19 9.05 16.14
N ASN A 54 8.15 8.23 16.00
CA ASN A 54 6.94 8.29 16.84
C ASN A 54 6.85 7.10 17.82
N ARG A 55 7.99 6.50 18.19
CA ARG A 55 8.04 5.34 19.11
C ARG A 55 7.28 5.56 20.41
N SER A 56 7.43 6.72 21.04
CA SER A 56 6.74 7.04 22.30
C SER A 56 5.22 7.09 22.15
N GLN A 57 4.73 7.57 21.01
CA GLN A 57 3.31 7.58 20.67
C GLN A 57 2.78 6.15 20.45
N ILE A 58 3.55 5.30 19.77
CA ILE A 58 3.20 3.89 19.52
C ILE A 58 3.21 3.06 20.80
N LEU A 59 4.07 3.38 21.76
CA LEU A 59 4.12 2.71 23.07
C LEU A 59 3.15 3.31 24.11
N SER A 60 2.43 4.38 23.75
CA SER A 60 1.40 4.97 24.62
C SER A 60 0.19 4.04 24.75
N LYS A 61 -0.60 4.25 25.81
CA LYS A 61 -1.89 3.58 26.03
C LYS A 61 -2.89 3.87 24.90
N ASP A 62 -2.72 4.99 24.21
CA ASP A 62 -3.61 5.43 23.11
C ASP A 62 -3.24 4.83 21.74
N SER A 63 -2.16 4.03 21.67
CA SER A 63 -1.70 3.39 20.42
C SER A 63 -2.76 2.50 19.77
N LEU A 64 -3.60 1.84 20.58
CA LEU A 64 -4.73 1.04 20.09
C LEU A 64 -5.74 1.89 19.33
N GLN A 65 -6.01 3.13 19.75
CA GLN A 65 -6.95 4.00 19.04
C GLN A 65 -6.42 4.42 17.66
N LEU A 66 -5.10 4.44 17.49
CA LEU A 66 -4.46 4.75 16.22
C LEU A 66 -4.46 3.56 15.27
N VAL A 67 -4.15 2.35 15.75
CA VAL A 67 -3.95 1.15 14.92
C VAL A 67 -5.26 0.39 14.65
N LEU A 68 -6.22 0.41 15.57
CA LEU A 68 -7.45 -0.37 15.43
C LEU A 68 -8.28 0.01 14.20
N PRO A 69 -8.50 1.30 13.86
CA PRO A 69 -9.28 1.66 12.68
C PRO A 69 -8.66 1.18 11.36
N ILE A 70 -7.33 1.21 11.25
CA ILE A 70 -6.66 0.78 10.02
C ILE A 70 -6.70 -0.75 9.87
N LEU A 71 -6.53 -1.48 10.98
CA LEU A 71 -6.67 -2.94 10.96
C LEU A 71 -8.10 -3.34 10.63
N ALA A 72 -9.09 -2.70 11.26
CA ALA A 72 -10.50 -2.91 10.97
C ALA A 72 -10.81 -2.65 9.48
N PHE A 73 -10.31 -1.55 8.92
CA PHE A 73 -10.50 -1.23 7.50
C PHE A 73 -10.01 -2.37 6.59
N HIS A 74 -8.77 -2.84 6.76
CA HIS A 74 -8.24 -3.89 5.90
C HIS A 74 -8.91 -5.25 6.14
N THR A 75 -9.16 -5.63 7.40
CA THR A 75 -9.87 -6.88 7.71
C THR A 75 -11.28 -6.93 7.12
N VAL A 76 -11.88 -5.78 6.80
CA VAL A 76 -13.16 -5.68 6.10
C VAL A 76 -12.97 -5.57 4.57
N ALA A 77 -12.01 -4.77 4.12
CA ALA A 77 -11.79 -4.51 2.69
C ALA A 77 -11.41 -5.78 1.90
N PHE A 78 -10.54 -6.63 2.45
CA PHE A 78 -10.16 -7.89 1.80
C PHE A 78 -11.38 -8.84 1.62
N PRO A 79 -12.15 -9.19 2.68
CA PRO A 79 -13.32 -10.04 2.53
C PRO A 79 -14.43 -9.44 1.67
N ILE A 80 -14.73 -8.14 1.81
CA ILE A 80 -15.79 -7.52 1.01
C ILE A 80 -15.46 -7.62 -0.49
N GLY A 81 -14.21 -7.32 -0.88
CA GLY A 81 -13.78 -7.45 -2.28
C GLY A 81 -13.92 -8.87 -2.83
N TYR A 82 -13.76 -9.89 -1.98
CA TYR A 82 -13.99 -11.29 -2.34
C TYR A 82 -15.48 -11.63 -2.46
N TRP A 83 -16.26 -11.35 -1.41
CA TRP A 83 -17.64 -11.80 -1.26
C TRP A 83 -18.61 -11.06 -2.17
N ILE A 84 -18.34 -9.81 -2.53
CA ILE A 84 -19.21 -9.06 -3.46
C ILE A 84 -19.32 -9.78 -4.81
N LEU A 85 -18.25 -10.45 -5.24
CA LEU A 85 -18.21 -11.25 -6.48
C LEU A 85 -18.70 -12.69 -6.30
N LYS A 86 -19.16 -13.07 -5.11
CA LYS A 86 -19.83 -14.35 -4.83
C LYS A 86 -21.35 -14.23 -4.78
N ILE A 87 -21.88 -13.00 -4.72
CA ILE A 87 -23.32 -12.72 -4.80
C ILE A 87 -23.84 -13.25 -6.15
N PRO A 88 -25.01 -13.93 -6.20
CA PRO A 88 -25.53 -14.54 -7.43
C PRO A 88 -25.54 -13.61 -8.66
N SER A 89 -25.90 -12.33 -8.46
CA SER A 89 -25.95 -11.32 -9.52
C SER A 89 -24.58 -10.90 -10.08
N PHE A 90 -23.48 -11.15 -9.36
CA PHE A 90 -22.12 -10.74 -9.72
C PHE A 90 -21.13 -11.90 -9.74
N ARG A 91 -21.62 -13.15 -9.75
CA ARG A 91 -20.80 -14.34 -9.53
C ARG A 91 -19.65 -14.43 -10.54
N GLN A 92 -18.41 -14.37 -10.04
CA GLN A 92 -17.19 -14.54 -10.83
C GLN A 92 -16.48 -15.86 -10.51
N ARG A 93 -15.47 -16.18 -11.33
CA ARG A 93 -14.51 -17.26 -11.07
C ARG A 93 -13.68 -16.96 -9.83
N GLU A 94 -13.22 -18.00 -9.15
CA GLU A 94 -12.44 -17.91 -7.91
C GLU A 94 -11.21 -17.01 -8.06
N GLU A 95 -10.47 -17.15 -9.16
CA GLU A 95 -9.28 -16.33 -9.46
C GLU A 95 -9.60 -14.82 -9.49
N VAL A 96 -10.77 -14.46 -10.03
CA VAL A 96 -11.22 -13.06 -10.12
C VAL A 96 -11.63 -12.55 -8.74
N CYS A 97 -12.35 -13.37 -7.96
CA CYS A 97 -12.70 -13.04 -6.57
C CYS A 97 -11.45 -12.77 -5.72
N ARG A 98 -10.44 -13.64 -5.81
CA ARG A 98 -9.15 -13.47 -5.11
C ARG A 98 -8.41 -12.23 -5.57
N THR A 99 -8.37 -11.98 -6.88
CA THR A 99 -7.73 -10.79 -7.46
C THR A 99 -8.40 -9.51 -6.97
N VAL A 100 -9.74 -9.44 -6.99
CA VAL A 100 -10.47 -8.25 -6.53
C VAL A 100 -10.39 -8.07 -5.02
N SER A 101 -10.32 -9.15 -4.25
CA SER A 101 -10.00 -9.10 -2.81
C SER A 101 -8.65 -8.43 -2.55
N LEU A 102 -7.61 -8.82 -3.29
CA LEU A 102 -6.28 -8.19 -3.22
C LEU A 102 -6.34 -6.71 -3.62
N TYR A 103 -6.98 -6.36 -4.74
CA TYR A 103 -7.11 -4.95 -5.17
C TYR A 103 -7.90 -4.08 -4.18
N SER A 104 -8.91 -4.65 -3.52
CA SER A 104 -9.71 -3.93 -2.54
C SER A 104 -8.92 -3.72 -1.25
N GLY A 105 -8.21 -4.74 -0.79
CA GLY A 105 -7.46 -4.74 0.46
C GLY A 105 -6.10 -4.04 0.40
N MET A 106 -5.39 -4.16 -0.73
CA MET A 106 -4.05 -3.60 -0.94
C MET A 106 -4.13 -2.19 -1.54
N GLN A 107 -4.18 -1.20 -0.68
CA GLN A 107 -4.17 0.23 -1.04
C GLN A 107 -2.75 0.80 -1.09
N SER A 108 -2.56 1.95 -1.73
CA SER A 108 -1.27 2.66 -1.72
C SER A 108 -1.13 3.50 -0.45
N SER A 109 -0.93 2.85 0.69
CA SER A 109 -0.92 3.51 2.00
C SER A 109 0.23 4.49 2.20
N THR A 110 1.38 4.27 1.57
CA THR A 110 2.49 5.24 1.57
C THR A 110 2.09 6.56 0.90
N MET A 111 1.31 6.50 -0.18
CA MET A 111 0.79 7.72 -0.83
C MET A 111 -0.26 8.41 0.02
N ALA A 112 -1.16 7.64 0.66
CA ALA A 112 -2.12 8.19 1.61
C ALA A 112 -1.40 8.91 2.77
N GLY A 113 -0.35 8.30 3.33
CA GLY A 113 0.49 8.91 4.36
C GLY A 113 1.20 10.18 3.90
N LEU A 114 1.82 10.15 2.71
CA LEU A 114 2.49 11.32 2.13
C LEU A 114 1.53 12.51 1.96
N LEU A 115 0.34 12.24 1.42
CA LEU A 115 -0.69 13.27 1.27
C LEU A 115 -1.20 13.75 2.63
N ALA A 116 -1.42 12.84 3.58
CA ALA A 116 -1.87 13.22 4.91
C ALA A 116 -0.86 14.14 5.61
N ILE A 117 0.43 13.86 5.52
CA ILE A 117 1.50 14.72 6.05
C ILE A 117 1.48 16.09 5.35
N GLN A 118 1.43 16.10 4.02
CA GLN A 118 1.51 17.33 3.23
C GLN A 118 0.29 18.26 3.38
N PHE A 119 -0.91 17.68 3.58
CA PHE A 119 -2.16 18.44 3.58
C PHE A 119 -2.75 18.64 4.98
N LEU A 120 -2.58 17.68 5.89
CA LEU A 120 -3.11 17.73 7.26
C LEU A 120 -2.04 18.01 8.33
N GLY A 121 -0.74 18.02 7.98
CA GLY A 121 0.32 18.58 8.82
C GLY A 121 0.72 17.75 10.05
N GLY A 122 0.32 16.47 10.14
CA GLY A 122 0.60 15.63 11.32
C GLY A 122 1.52 14.44 11.03
N SER A 123 2.60 14.28 11.81
CA SER A 123 3.51 13.11 11.76
C SER A 123 2.82 11.80 12.16
N SER A 124 1.79 11.88 13.00
CA SER A 124 0.96 10.74 13.41
C SER A 124 0.32 10.00 12.22
N GLN A 125 0.02 10.71 11.13
CA GLN A 125 -0.54 10.11 9.91
C GLN A 125 0.44 9.19 9.19
N ALA A 126 1.74 9.46 9.35
CA ALA A 126 2.80 8.62 8.80
C ALA A 126 2.87 7.26 9.52
N VAL A 127 2.58 7.24 10.83
CA VAL A 127 2.50 6.01 11.63
C VAL A 127 1.34 5.14 11.15
N LEU A 128 0.18 5.73 10.89
CA LEU A 128 -0.98 5.02 10.37
C LEU A 128 -0.69 4.37 9.01
N ALA A 129 -0.03 5.11 8.12
CA ALA A 129 0.41 4.61 6.82
C ALA A 129 1.40 3.44 6.94
N ALA A 130 2.37 3.54 7.87
CA ALA A 130 3.31 2.45 8.13
C ALA A 130 2.61 1.19 8.68
N CYS A 131 1.72 1.34 9.66
CA CYS A 131 0.93 0.22 10.18
C CYS A 131 0.04 -0.42 9.10
N SER A 132 -0.54 0.38 8.22
CA SER A 132 -1.33 -0.09 7.08
C SER A 132 -0.49 -0.96 6.13
N VAL A 133 0.72 -0.54 5.77
CA VAL A 133 1.63 -1.32 4.91
C VAL A 133 1.92 -2.69 5.52
N ILE A 134 2.23 -2.73 6.82
CA ILE A 134 2.48 -3.99 7.53
C ILE A 134 1.23 -4.88 7.53
N ALA A 135 0.06 -4.31 7.84
CA ALA A 135 -1.19 -5.05 7.86
C ALA A 135 -1.51 -5.67 6.48
N MET A 136 -1.41 -4.88 5.41
CA MET A 136 -1.63 -5.38 4.04
C MET A 136 -0.65 -6.48 3.64
N ALA A 137 0.62 -6.38 4.03
CA ALA A 137 1.62 -7.41 3.75
C ALA A 137 1.25 -8.74 4.42
N ILE A 138 0.87 -8.72 5.70
CA ILE A 138 0.48 -9.92 6.46
C ILE A 138 -0.80 -10.54 5.87
N MET A 139 -1.84 -9.73 5.66
CA MET A 139 -3.13 -10.22 5.14
C MET A 139 -3.03 -10.69 3.69
N GLY A 140 -2.30 -9.97 2.84
CA GLY A 140 -2.06 -10.36 1.45
C GLY A 140 -1.28 -11.67 1.33
N LEU A 141 -0.24 -11.86 2.15
CA LEU A 141 0.50 -13.12 2.21
C LEU A 141 -0.41 -14.26 2.68
N SER A 142 -1.22 -14.02 3.71
CA SER A 142 -2.18 -15.01 4.22
C SER A 142 -3.18 -15.45 3.15
N LEU A 143 -3.69 -14.50 2.35
CA LEU A 143 -4.67 -14.80 1.29
C LEU A 143 -4.05 -15.55 0.10
N THR A 144 -2.79 -15.26 -0.23
CA THR A 144 -2.09 -15.86 -1.38
C THR A 144 -1.48 -17.22 -1.08
N SER A 145 -1.40 -17.61 0.19
CA SER A 145 -0.83 -18.90 0.62
C SER A 145 -1.79 -20.10 0.45
N PHE A 146 -3.04 -19.87 0.05
CA PHE A 146 -4.10 -20.88 -0.18
C PHE A 146 -4.78 -20.68 -1.54
#